data_AF-A0A7C4EAD5-F1
#
_entry.id   AF-A0A7C4EAD5-F1
#
_cell.length_a   1.000
_cell.length_b   1.000
_cell.length_c   1.000
_cell.angle_alpha   90.00
_cell.angle_beta   90.00
_cell.angle_gamma   90.00
#
_symmetry.space_group_name_H-M   'P 1'
#
loop_
_entity.id
_entity.type
_entity.pdbx_description
1 polymer ?
#
loop_
_entity_poly.entity_id
_entity_poly.type
_entity_poly.pdbx_seq_one_letter_code
_entity_poly.pdbx_strand_id
1 'polypeptide(L)'
;MSKSKVVAALSLAALSFAAHAGGGNVGVYASENTARSGAGLTRAEVRAERDAALARGELHRFGEAGPLVAAQPSTRTRGEVQAELLEAIRLGVYGSGGEAGPPIATPAQEAQIAAAGRAAAHRFAAMQ
;
A
#
# COMPACT_ATOMS: atom_id res chain seq x y z
N MET A 1 -19.17 26.93 31.44
CA MET A 1 -17.93 26.39 32.04
C MET A 1 -17.61 25.07 31.35
N SER A 2 -16.59 25.02 30.49
CA SER A 2 -16.05 23.74 30.00
C SER A 2 -14.56 23.88 29.76
N LYS A 3 -13.77 23.27 30.64
CA LYS A 3 -12.35 22.98 30.45
C LYS A 3 -12.12 21.67 31.18
N SER A 4 -11.67 20.65 30.45
CA SER A 4 -10.68 19.70 30.96
C SER A 4 -10.02 19.00 29.79
N LYS A 5 -8.79 19.45 29.53
CA LYS A 5 -7.76 18.72 28.80
C LYS A 5 -7.32 17.56 29.70
N VAL A 6 -7.21 16.34 29.15
CA VAL A 6 -6.39 15.30 29.78
C VAL A 6 -5.39 14.84 28.73
N VAL A 7 -4.20 15.41 28.83
CA VAL A 7 -2.97 14.89 28.26
C VAL A 7 -2.53 13.76 29.19
N ALA A 8 -2.45 12.54 28.68
CA ALA A 8 -1.79 11.44 29.38
C ALA A 8 -0.41 11.24 28.73
N ALA A 9 0.60 11.78 29.39
CA ALA A 9 1.99 11.39 29.22
C ALA A 9 2.34 10.41 30.35
N LEU A 10 2.92 9.26 30.02
CA LEU A 10 3.77 8.38 30.84
C LEU A 10 3.97 7.08 30.03
N SER A 11 5.15 6.51 29.81
CA SER A 11 6.31 6.42 30.71
C SER A 11 7.59 6.18 29.91
N LEU A 12 8.63 6.93 30.24
CA LEU A 12 10.02 6.67 29.88
C LEU A 12 10.63 5.77 30.97
N ALA A 13 11.07 4.56 30.61
CA ALA A 13 11.90 3.73 31.48
C ALA A 13 13.03 3.13 30.66
N ALA A 14 14.13 3.88 30.54
CA ALA A 14 15.40 3.37 30.05
C ALA A 14 16.10 2.64 31.21
N LEU A 15 16.14 1.31 31.16
CA LEU A 15 16.95 0.50 32.07
C LEU A 15 18.20 0.03 31.32
N SER A 16 19.27 0.81 31.42
CA SER A 16 20.58 0.47 30.85
C SER A 16 21.32 -0.47 31.79
N PHE A 17 21.43 -1.75 31.44
CA PHE A 17 22.37 -2.67 32.09
C PHE A 17 23.56 -2.89 31.16
N ALA A 18 24.71 -2.33 31.53
CA ALA A 18 25.98 -2.54 30.84
C ALA A 18 26.68 -3.80 31.39
N ALA A 19 26.73 -4.85 30.59
CA ALA A 19 27.65 -5.97 30.80
C ALA A 19 28.48 -6.15 29.52
N HIS A 20 29.77 -5.83 29.60
CA HIS A 20 30.77 -6.13 28.57
C HIS A 20 31.86 -6.99 29.22
N ALA A 21 31.99 -8.25 28.77
CA ALA A 21 33.26 -8.95 28.62
C ALA A 21 33.01 -10.35 28.05
N GLY A 22 33.18 -10.50 26.74
CA GLY A 22 33.15 -11.79 26.05
C GLY A 22 33.77 -11.62 24.68
N GLY A 23 35.08 -11.85 24.59
CA GLY A 23 35.90 -11.55 23.43
C GLY A 23 35.55 -12.37 22.19
N GLY A 24 35.74 -11.74 21.02
CA GLY A 24 35.66 -12.37 19.72
C GLY A 24 36.18 -11.41 18.67
N ASN A 25 37.42 -11.62 18.23
CA ASN A 25 38.07 -10.96 17.10
C ASN A 25 37.13 -10.97 15.87
N VAL A 26 36.66 -9.81 15.43
CA VAL A 26 36.12 -9.64 14.07
C VAL A 26 37.07 -8.74 13.31
N GLY A 27 37.64 -9.33 12.27
CA GLY A 27 38.72 -8.77 11.47
C GLY A 27 38.43 -7.39 10.92
N VAL A 28 39.55 -6.69 10.74
CA VAL A 28 39.74 -5.41 10.07
C VAL A 28 39.13 -5.46 8.65
N TYR A 29 37.85 -5.16 8.56
CA TYR A 29 37.23 -4.50 7.42
C TYR A 29 36.46 -3.32 7.98
N ALA A 30 37.17 -2.21 8.18
CA ALA A 30 36.56 -0.92 8.45
C ALA A 30 35.81 -0.47 7.18
N SER A 31 34.60 -1.01 6.98
CA SER A 31 33.60 -0.30 6.20
C SER A 31 33.18 0.88 7.06
N GLU A 32 33.48 2.10 6.61
CA GLU A 32 33.14 3.38 7.22
C GLU A 32 31.62 3.64 7.34
N ASN A 33 30.81 2.58 7.49
CA ASN A 33 29.37 2.68 7.63
C ASN A 33 28.88 2.49 9.08
N THR A 34 29.76 2.11 10.02
CA THR A 34 29.40 2.02 11.44
C THR A 34 29.33 3.38 12.14
N ALA A 35 29.89 4.45 11.57
CA ALA A 35 29.89 5.79 12.17
C ALA A 35 28.60 6.61 11.92
N ARG A 36 27.65 6.12 11.10
CA ARG A 36 26.31 6.72 10.97
C ARG A 36 25.22 5.93 11.71
N SER A 37 25.54 4.78 12.31
CA SER A 37 24.60 3.94 13.07
C SER A 37 24.39 4.38 14.53
N GLY A 38 24.86 5.58 14.91
CA GLY A 38 24.88 6.06 16.30
C GLY A 38 23.56 6.62 16.87
N ALA A 39 22.46 6.61 16.12
CA ALA A 39 21.14 7.05 16.62
C ALA A 39 19.97 6.38 15.87
N GLY A 40 20.14 5.12 15.47
CA GLY A 40 19.12 4.36 14.75
C GLY A 40 18.49 3.27 15.62
N LEU A 41 17.20 3.00 15.37
CA LEU A 41 16.47 1.88 15.96
C LEU A 41 17.26 0.56 15.81
N THR A 42 17.25 -0.25 16.86
CA THR A 42 17.74 -1.62 16.83
C THR A 42 16.92 -2.44 15.81
N ARG A 43 17.48 -3.55 15.32
CA ARG A 43 16.75 -4.47 14.43
C ARG A 43 15.45 -5.01 15.05
N ALA A 44 15.41 -5.13 16.38
CA ALA A 44 14.22 -5.56 17.11
C ALA A 44 13.13 -4.49 17.04
N GLU A 45 13.50 -3.22 17.28
CA GLU A 45 12.59 -2.09 17.20
C GLU A 45 12.06 -1.89 15.76
N VAL A 46 12.93 -2.00 14.74
CA VAL A 46 12.51 -1.92 13.33
C VAL A 46 11.49 -3.02 12.98
N ARG A 47 11.68 -4.24 13.50
CA ARG A 47 10.71 -5.34 13.29
C ARG A 47 9.38 -5.06 13.99
N ALA A 48 9.42 -4.58 15.23
CA ALA A 48 8.23 -4.24 15.99
C ALA A 48 7.43 -3.12 15.31
N GLU A 49 8.10 -2.09 14.79
CA GLU A 49 7.48 -0.99 14.06
C GLU A 49 6.81 -1.47 12.77
N ARG A 50 7.52 -2.29 11.98
CA ARG A 50 6.96 -2.92 10.78
C ARG A 50 5.71 -3.74 11.09
N ASP A 51 5.77 -4.59 12.12
CA ASP A 51 4.65 -5.47 12.48
C ASP A 51 3.45 -4.67 13.00
N ALA A 52 3.69 -3.57 13.72
CA ALA A 52 2.65 -2.64 14.13
C ALA A 52 2.01 -1.92 12.93
N ALA A 53 2.79 -1.48 11.95
CA ALA A 53 2.29 -0.85 10.73
C ALA A 53 1.48 -1.85 9.87
N LEU A 54 1.89 -3.12 9.80
CA LEU A 54 1.11 -4.19 9.18
C LEU A 54 -0.22 -4.42 9.92
N ALA A 55 -0.21 -4.44 11.25
CA ALA A 55 -1.43 -4.61 12.06
C ALA A 55 -2.42 -3.43 11.89
N ARG A 56 -1.90 -2.21 11.70
CA ARG A 56 -2.72 -1.02 11.40
C ARG A 56 -3.20 -0.95 9.95
N GLY A 57 -2.75 -1.85 9.08
CA GLY A 57 -3.09 -1.82 7.65
C GLY A 57 -2.46 -0.65 6.92
N GLU A 58 -1.28 -0.19 7.36
CA GLU A 58 -0.52 0.88 6.69
C GLU A 58 0.45 0.32 5.63
N LEU A 59 0.88 -0.94 5.81
CA LEU A 59 1.78 -1.65 4.91
C LEU A 59 1.09 -2.87 4.29
N HIS A 60 1.52 -3.23 3.08
CA HIS A 60 1.15 -4.50 2.45
C HIS A 60 1.88 -5.66 3.15
N ARG A 61 1.16 -6.76 3.42
CA ARG A 61 1.75 -7.96 4.02
C ARG A 61 2.74 -8.67 3.09
N PHE A 62 2.60 -8.49 1.77
CA PHE A 62 3.41 -9.16 0.75
C PHE A 62 3.82 -8.17 -0.35
N GLY A 63 4.99 -8.40 -0.95
CA GLY A 63 5.53 -7.62 -2.06
C GLY A 63 6.27 -6.34 -1.64
N GLU A 64 6.80 -5.62 -2.63
CA GLU A 64 7.44 -4.29 -2.46
C GLU A 64 6.43 -3.14 -2.56
N ALA A 65 5.13 -3.44 -2.46
CA ALA A 65 4.11 -2.43 -2.51
C ALA A 65 4.27 -1.48 -1.32
N GLY A 66 4.43 -0.19 -1.61
CA GLY A 66 4.58 0.88 -0.62
C GLY A 66 3.35 1.03 0.30
N PRO A 67 3.22 2.17 1.00
CA PRO A 67 2.10 2.40 1.90
C PRO A 67 0.74 2.18 1.20
N LEU A 68 -0.22 1.62 1.93
CA LEU A 68 -1.59 1.43 1.42
C LEU A 68 -2.21 2.81 1.13
N VAL A 69 -2.52 3.09 -0.14
CA VAL A 69 -3.28 4.28 -0.52
C VAL A 69 -4.75 4.03 -0.20
N ALA A 70 -5.41 4.99 0.44
CA ALA A 70 -6.83 4.89 0.76
C ALA A 70 -7.66 4.58 -0.50
N ALA A 71 -8.50 3.55 -0.43
CA ALA A 71 -9.35 3.16 -1.54
C ALA A 71 -10.29 4.33 -1.90
N GLN A 72 -10.18 4.83 -3.13
CA GLN A 72 -11.15 5.80 -3.63
C GLN A 72 -12.43 5.07 -4.04
N PRO A 73 -13.60 5.46 -3.51
CA PRO A 73 -14.86 4.84 -3.90
C PRO A 73 -15.15 5.14 -5.37
N SER A 74 -15.46 4.09 -6.14
CA SER A 74 -15.93 4.25 -7.53
C SER A 74 -17.36 4.77 -7.54
N THR A 75 -17.68 5.67 -8.47
CA THR A 75 -19.05 6.10 -8.76
C THR A 75 -19.81 5.13 -9.66
N ARG A 76 -19.13 4.12 -10.22
CA ARG A 76 -19.74 3.10 -11.11
C ARG A 76 -20.25 1.90 -10.33
N THR A 77 -21.39 1.39 -10.78
CA THR A 77 -21.96 0.12 -10.32
C THR A 77 -21.13 -1.07 -10.80
N ARG A 78 -21.29 -2.22 -10.13
CA ARG A 78 -20.67 -3.49 -10.55
C ARG A 78 -21.11 -3.91 -11.96
N GLY A 79 -22.33 -3.58 -12.37
CA GLY A 79 -22.85 -3.91 -13.71
C GLY A 79 -22.19 -3.08 -14.81
N GLU A 80 -22.03 -1.78 -14.59
CA GLU A 80 -21.33 -0.88 -15.51
C GLU A 80 -19.87 -1.30 -15.69
N VAL A 81 -19.16 -1.57 -14.59
CA VAL A 81 -17.74 -1.97 -14.63
C VAL A 81 -17.55 -3.29 -15.40
N GLN A 82 -18.44 -4.27 -15.20
CA GLN A 82 -18.36 -5.53 -15.94
C GLN A 82 -18.62 -5.35 -17.43
N ALA A 83 -19.60 -4.51 -17.80
CA ALA A 83 -19.88 -4.21 -19.20
C ALA A 83 -18.71 -3.49 -19.88
N GLU A 84 -18.10 -2.50 -19.22
CA GLU A 84 -16.89 -1.82 -19.69
C GLU A 84 -15.73 -2.81 -19.87
N LEU A 85 -15.51 -3.69 -18.89
CA LEU A 85 -14.43 -4.68 -18.93
C LEU A 85 -14.59 -5.68 -20.09
N LEU A 86 -15.81 -6.22 -20.28
CA LEU A 86 -16.09 -7.14 -21.38
C LEU A 86 -15.87 -6.48 -22.74
N GLU A 87 -16.26 -5.21 -22.88
CA GLU A 87 -16.03 -4.45 -24.11
C GLU A 87 -14.53 -4.20 -24.35
N ALA A 88 -13.77 -3.88 -23.30
CA ALA A 88 -12.33 -3.72 -23.38
C ALA A 88 -11.62 -5.02 -23.81
N ILE A 89 -12.07 -6.17 -23.30
CA ILE A 89 -11.59 -7.50 -23.72
C ILE A 89 -11.96 -7.76 -25.19
N ARG A 90 -13.20 -7.49 -25.59
CA ARG A 90 -13.66 -7.66 -26.99
C ARG A 90 -12.84 -6.83 -27.97
N LEU A 91 -12.44 -5.62 -27.56
CA LEU A 91 -11.61 -4.72 -28.34
C LEU A 91 -10.11 -5.06 -28.29
N GLY A 92 -9.71 -6.04 -27.48
CA GLY A 92 -8.32 -6.46 -27.33
C GLY A 92 -7.43 -5.45 -26.60
N VAL A 93 -8.01 -4.43 -25.96
CA VAL A 93 -7.28 -3.42 -25.17
C VAL A 93 -7.12 -3.83 -23.71
N TYR A 94 -7.58 -5.04 -23.35
CA TYR A 94 -7.40 -5.64 -22.05
C TYR A 94 -7.21 -7.16 -22.18
N GLY A 95 -6.34 -7.75 -21.34
CA GLY A 95 -6.15 -9.21 -21.24
C GLY A 95 -4.91 -9.80 -21.92
N SER A 96 -4.08 -9.01 -22.60
CA SER A 96 -2.88 -9.51 -23.31
C SER A 96 -1.54 -8.99 -22.77
N GLY A 97 -1.54 -8.28 -21.63
CA GLY A 97 -0.33 -7.63 -21.10
C GLY A 97 0.49 -8.52 -20.17
N GLY A 98 1.67 -8.96 -20.62
CA GLY A 98 2.75 -9.37 -19.73
C GLY A 98 3.42 -8.14 -19.09
N GLU A 99 4.75 -8.11 -19.05
CA GLU A 99 5.51 -6.96 -18.52
C GLU A 99 5.28 -5.66 -19.31
N ALA A 100 4.85 -5.76 -20.58
CA ALA A 100 4.52 -4.61 -21.43
C ALA A 100 3.20 -3.92 -21.02
N GLY A 101 2.37 -4.55 -20.19
CA GLY A 101 1.04 -4.05 -19.86
C GLY A 101 0.02 -4.16 -21.00
N PRO A 102 -1.25 -3.80 -20.75
CA PRO A 102 -2.27 -3.79 -21.78
C PRO A 102 -2.02 -2.66 -22.81
N PRO A 103 -2.46 -2.84 -24.07
CA PRO A 103 -2.43 -1.77 -25.06
C PRO A 103 -3.22 -0.54 -24.59
N ILE A 104 -2.73 0.66 -24.93
CA ILE A 104 -3.47 1.91 -24.67
C ILE A 104 -4.65 1.98 -25.65
N ALA A 105 -5.85 2.15 -25.12
CA ALA A 105 -7.05 2.30 -25.93
C ALA A 105 -7.01 3.61 -26.73
N THR A 106 -7.47 3.58 -27.97
CA THR A 106 -7.72 4.79 -28.75
C THR A 106 -8.96 5.52 -28.23
N PRO A 107 -9.13 6.83 -28.49
CA PRO A 107 -10.33 7.57 -28.06
C PRO A 107 -11.65 6.95 -28.54
N ALA A 108 -11.66 6.34 -29.73
CA ALA A 108 -12.83 5.65 -30.27
C ALA A 108 -13.14 4.35 -29.51
N GLN A 109 -12.11 3.62 -29.06
CA GLN A 109 -12.29 2.43 -28.23
C GLN A 109 -12.75 2.81 -26.82
N GLU A 110 -12.17 3.85 -26.22
CA GLU A 110 -12.63 4.38 -24.92
C GLU A 110 -14.10 4.79 -24.96
N ALA A 111 -14.53 5.46 -26.03
CA ALA A 111 -15.93 5.84 -26.22
C ALA A 111 -16.87 4.62 -26.29
N GLN A 112 -16.44 3.55 -26.96
CA GLN A 112 -17.19 2.28 -27.04
C GLN A 112 -17.29 1.59 -25.68
N ILE A 113 -16.17 1.50 -24.96
CA ILE A 113 -16.11 0.93 -23.61
C ILE A 113 -17.07 1.69 -22.69
N ALA A 114 -16.97 3.02 -22.65
CA ALA A 114 -17.84 3.85 -21.81
C ALA A 114 -19.32 3.75 -22.23
N ALA A 115 -19.61 3.57 -23.52
CA ALA A 115 -20.98 3.34 -24.00
C ALA A 115 -21.56 2.02 -23.52
N ALA A 116 -20.74 0.95 -23.45
CA ALA A 116 -21.16 -0.34 -22.90
C ALA A 116 -21.53 -0.22 -21.42
N GLY A 117 -20.75 0.51 -20.63
CA GLY A 117 -21.07 0.85 -19.24
C GLY A 117 -22.42 1.55 -19.10
N ARG A 118 -22.60 2.67 -19.81
CA ARG A 118 -23.88 3.42 -19.80
C ARG A 118 -25.07 2.57 -20.24
N ALA A 119 -24.89 1.74 -21.26
CA ALA A 119 -25.96 0.85 -21.73
C ALA A 119 -26.37 -0.17 -20.66
N ALA A 120 -25.42 -0.69 -19.88
CA ALA A 120 -25.74 -1.56 -18.74
C ALA A 120 -26.51 -0.80 -17.65
N ALA A 121 -26.11 0.43 -17.34
CA ALA A 121 -26.81 1.30 -16.39
C ALA A 121 -28.30 1.47 -16.76
N HIS A 122 -28.57 1.78 -18.02
CA HIS A 122 -29.94 1.93 -18.53
C HIS A 122 -30.76 0.65 -18.44
N ARG A 123 -30.16 -0.53 -18.70
CA ARG A 123 -30.85 -1.82 -18.54
C ARG A 123 -31.23 -2.08 -17.08
N PHE A 124 -30.34 -1.77 -16.13
CA PHE A 124 -30.65 -1.88 -14.71
C PHE A 124 -31.75 -0.92 -14.26
N ALA A 125 -31.78 0.30 -14.81
CA ALA A 125 -32.86 1.25 -14.54
C ALA A 125 -34.21 0.78 -15.10
N ALA A 126 -34.23 0.10 -16.26
CA ALA A 126 -35.44 -0.39 -16.90
C ALA A 126 -36.04 -1.66 -16.25
N MET A 127 -35.33 -2.32 -15.32
CA MET A 127 -35.80 -3.53 -14.63
C MET A 127 -36.42 -3.23 -13.24
N GLN A 128 -36.45 -1.97 -12.82
CA GLN A 128 -37.04 -1.52 -11.55
C GLN A 128 -38.44 -0.93 -11.78
#